data_AF-A0A4S4JVV0-F1
#
_entry.id   AF-A0A4S4JVV0-F1
#
_cell.length_a   1.000
_cell.length_b   1.000
_cell.length_c   1.000
_cell.angle_alpha   90.00
_cell.angle_beta   90.00
_cell.angle_gamma   90.00
#
_symmetry.space_group_name_H-M   'P 1'
#
loop_
_entity.id
_entity.type
_entity.pdbx_description
1 polymer ?
#
loop_
_entity_poly.entity_id
_entity_poly.type
_entity_poly.pdbx_seq_one_letter_code
_entity_poly.pdbx_strand_id
1 'polypeptide(L)'
;MQLYWNEKELTFEPIELSFKDEITTNHFARLKPKSLAATIAKDRYNHLEPIVIGKYDKYLEWNIGEFLFYLKENGDNFYTRFLNQYGDLKFGTFRIEDKNYMNKKGLYAYRVDDEIKYIGRCLDNFQKRVNNGYGRISPKNCYLDGRNTNCRMNNLIMDNMKQIKFYVCLMDNVEEIKEAEIYFIRQINPSWNIQKY
;
A
#
# COMPACT_ATOMS: atom_id res chain seq x y z
N MET A 1 -24.01 0.06 -3.36
CA MET A 1 -23.74 1.13 -4.37
C MET A 1 -23.91 0.49 -5.74
N GLN A 2 -24.57 1.16 -6.68
CA GLN A 2 -24.73 0.65 -8.04
C GLN A 2 -23.94 1.55 -9.00
N LEU A 3 -23.20 0.95 -9.92
CA LEU A 3 -22.50 1.63 -11.00
C LEU A 3 -22.81 0.93 -12.32
N TYR A 4 -22.88 1.67 -13.41
CA TYR A 4 -23.17 1.11 -14.73
C TYR A 4 -21.91 1.07 -15.60
N TRP A 5 -21.64 -0.09 -16.19
CA TRP A 5 -20.55 -0.31 -17.14
C TRP A 5 -21.12 -0.93 -18.42
N ASN A 6 -21.10 -0.22 -19.55
CA ASN A 6 -21.68 -0.68 -20.82
C ASN A 6 -23.12 -1.21 -20.68
N GLU A 7 -24.00 -0.42 -20.07
CA GLU A 7 -25.42 -0.79 -19.78
C GLU A 7 -25.61 -1.94 -18.78
N LYS A 8 -24.53 -2.61 -18.36
CA LYS A 8 -24.53 -3.61 -17.29
C LYS A 8 -24.47 -2.91 -15.93
N GLU A 9 -25.47 -3.18 -15.09
CA GLU A 9 -25.44 -2.76 -13.69
C GLU A 9 -24.46 -3.63 -12.91
N LEU A 10 -23.55 -2.99 -12.19
CA LEU A 10 -22.61 -3.62 -11.27
C LEU A 10 -22.92 -3.19 -9.84
N THR A 11 -23.31 -4.16 -9.02
CA THR A 11 -23.61 -3.95 -7.61
C THR A 11 -22.35 -4.08 -6.76
N PHE A 12 -22.05 -3.01 -6.04
CA PHE A 12 -21.00 -2.92 -5.04
C PHE A 12 -21.62 -3.07 -3.64
N GLU A 13 -21.35 -4.20 -3.00
CA GLU A 13 -21.86 -4.56 -1.68
C GLU A 13 -20.92 -4.02 -0.60
N PRO A 14 -21.46 -3.38 0.47
CA PRO A 14 -20.65 -2.88 1.56
C PRO A 14 -20.08 -4.03 2.39
N ILE A 15 -18.79 -3.96 2.71
CA ILE A 15 -18.10 -4.92 3.57
C ILE A 15 -17.45 -4.16 4.72
N GLU A 16 -17.68 -4.60 5.95
CA GLU A 16 -17.06 -4.01 7.12
C GLU A 16 -15.56 -4.31 7.18
N LEU A 17 -14.79 -3.27 7.53
CA LEU A 17 -13.37 -3.39 7.86
C LEU A 17 -13.20 -3.45 9.37
N SER A 18 -12.53 -4.48 9.84
CA SER A 18 -12.09 -4.61 11.23
C SER A 18 -10.74 -3.93 11.39
N PHE A 19 -10.66 -2.92 12.25
CA PHE A 19 -9.45 -2.15 12.55
C PHE A 19 -8.83 -2.60 13.87
N LYS A 20 -7.50 -2.51 13.96
CA LYS A 20 -6.79 -2.56 15.25
C LYS A 20 -6.42 -1.15 15.68
N ASP A 21 -6.53 -0.87 16.98
CA ASP A 21 -6.22 0.45 17.56
C ASP A 21 -4.72 0.82 17.55
N GLU A 22 -3.86 -0.08 17.07
CA GLU A 22 -2.42 0.16 17.02
C GLU A 22 -2.01 0.90 15.74
N ILE A 23 -1.59 2.15 15.91
CA ILE A 23 -0.86 2.92 14.90
C ILE A 23 0.63 2.85 15.22
N THR A 24 1.43 2.65 14.18
CA THR A 24 2.88 2.45 14.29
C THR A 24 3.64 3.37 13.33
N THR A 25 4.85 3.73 13.71
CA THR A 25 5.81 4.52 12.92
C THR A 25 7.07 3.69 12.66
N ASN A 26 7.99 4.23 11.87
CA ASN A 26 9.32 3.63 11.63
C ASN A 26 9.23 2.17 11.12
N HIS A 27 8.20 1.86 10.34
CA HIS A 27 7.94 0.48 9.90
C HIS A 27 9.09 -0.09 9.05
N PHE A 28 9.79 0.77 8.31
CA PHE A 28 11.00 0.40 7.57
C PHE A 28 12.09 -0.22 8.46
N ALA A 29 12.18 0.20 9.73
CA ALA A 29 13.22 -0.26 10.66
C ALA A 29 13.14 -1.76 10.97
N ARG A 30 11.97 -2.37 10.73
CA ARG A 30 11.70 -3.78 11.01
C ARG A 30 12.13 -4.72 9.86
N LEU A 31 12.79 -4.22 8.81
CA LEU A 31 13.22 -5.06 7.68
C LEU A 31 14.40 -5.97 8.05
N LYS A 32 14.16 -7.28 8.17
CA LYS A 32 15.19 -8.29 8.48
C LYS A 32 15.30 -9.36 7.37
N PRO A 33 16.48 -9.96 7.10
CA PRO A 33 17.80 -9.78 7.73
C PRO A 33 18.83 -9.06 6.81
N LYS A 34 18.42 -8.03 6.06
CA LYS A 34 19.25 -7.51 4.98
C LYS A 34 20.29 -6.49 5.47
N SER A 35 21.57 -6.66 5.13
CA SER A 35 22.62 -5.68 5.49
C SER A 35 22.57 -4.43 4.61
N LEU A 36 23.21 -3.35 5.08
CA LEU A 36 23.40 -2.11 4.31
C LEU A 36 24.23 -2.36 3.05
N ALA A 37 25.36 -3.07 3.15
CA ALA A 37 26.21 -3.44 2.03
C ALA A 37 25.44 -4.20 0.94
N ALA A 38 24.69 -5.25 1.33
CA ALA A 38 23.86 -6.02 0.39
C ALA A 38 22.67 -5.21 -0.17
N THR A 39 22.37 -4.05 0.40
CA THR A 39 21.32 -3.15 -0.09
C THR A 39 21.84 -2.18 -1.12
N ILE A 40 22.94 -1.50 -0.85
CA ILE A 40 23.54 -0.55 -1.79
C ILE A 40 24.07 -1.24 -3.05
N ALA A 41 24.52 -2.50 -2.97
CA ALA A 41 24.95 -3.28 -4.13
C ALA A 41 23.84 -3.61 -5.15
N LYS A 42 22.56 -3.32 -4.85
CA LYS A 42 21.46 -3.55 -5.79
C LYS A 42 21.31 -2.37 -6.74
N ASP A 43 20.91 -2.63 -7.99
CA ASP A 43 20.68 -1.60 -9.02
C ASP A 43 19.83 -0.42 -8.55
N ARG A 44 18.81 -0.68 -7.73
CA ARG A 44 17.92 0.38 -7.22
C ARG A 44 18.62 1.36 -6.25
N TYR A 45 19.73 0.95 -5.64
CA TYR A 45 20.42 1.66 -4.58
C TYR A 45 21.90 1.94 -4.85
N ASN A 46 22.47 1.42 -5.94
CA ASN A 46 23.90 1.58 -6.29
C ASN A 46 24.36 3.04 -6.33
N HIS A 47 23.49 3.96 -6.72
CA HIS A 47 23.74 5.40 -6.70
C HIS A 47 23.97 5.97 -5.28
N LEU A 48 23.64 5.22 -4.23
CA LEU A 48 23.92 5.57 -2.82
C LEU A 48 25.26 5.01 -2.35
N GLU A 49 25.84 4.02 -3.04
CA GLU A 49 27.03 3.30 -2.60
C GLU A 49 28.24 4.21 -2.37
N PRO A 50 28.62 5.14 -3.27
CA PRO A 50 29.76 6.03 -3.03
C PRO A 50 29.61 6.87 -1.76
N ILE A 51 28.38 7.30 -1.45
CA ILE A 51 28.09 8.11 -0.27
C ILE A 51 28.13 7.22 0.99
N VAL A 52 27.60 6.00 0.90
CA VAL A 52 27.61 5.06 2.01
C VAL A 52 29.01 4.61 2.37
N ILE A 53 29.84 4.26 1.39
CA ILE A 53 31.25 3.91 1.62
C ILE A 53 32.02 5.14 2.14
N GLY A 54 31.77 6.34 1.62
CA GLY A 54 32.50 7.54 2.03
C GLY A 54 32.17 8.06 3.45
N LYS A 55 30.93 7.87 3.93
CA LYS A 55 30.46 8.47 5.20
C LYS A 55 30.04 7.44 6.26
N TYR A 56 29.65 6.24 5.85
CA TYR A 56 28.95 5.26 6.69
C TYR A 56 29.54 3.85 6.59
N ASP A 57 30.80 3.72 6.17
CA ASP A 57 31.53 2.45 6.00
C ASP A 57 31.44 1.51 7.22
N LYS A 58 31.55 2.04 8.43
CA LYS A 58 31.47 1.27 9.68
C LYS A 58 30.10 0.61 9.92
N TYR A 59 29.07 0.99 9.16
CA TYR A 59 27.72 0.45 9.26
C TYR A 59 27.37 -0.55 8.15
N LEU A 60 28.32 -0.92 7.28
CA LEU A 60 28.05 -1.78 6.11
C LEU A 60 27.42 -3.14 6.48
N GLU A 61 27.85 -3.73 7.59
CA GLU A 61 27.33 -5.01 8.10
C GLU A 61 26.03 -4.87 8.92
N TRP A 62 25.62 -3.65 9.26
CA TRP A 62 24.39 -3.44 10.01
C TRP A 62 23.18 -3.84 9.18
N ASN A 63 22.14 -4.29 9.87
CA ASN A 63 20.84 -4.43 9.26
C ASN A 63 20.38 -3.06 8.71
N ILE A 64 19.87 -3.04 7.48
CA ILE A 64 19.46 -1.80 6.83
C ILE A 64 18.35 -1.08 7.60
N GLY A 65 17.40 -1.81 8.18
CA GLY A 65 16.34 -1.21 8.99
C GLY A 65 16.88 -0.49 10.21
N GLU A 66 17.80 -1.16 10.93
CA GLU A 66 18.48 -0.60 12.11
C GLU A 66 19.33 0.62 11.76
N PHE A 67 20.08 0.56 10.66
CA PHE A 67 20.87 1.69 10.18
C PHE A 67 20.01 2.92 9.82
N LEU A 68 18.93 2.73 9.06
CA LEU A 68 18.04 3.85 8.72
C LEU A 68 17.35 4.43 9.96
N PHE A 69 17.00 3.59 10.92
CA PHE A 69 16.42 4.06 12.17
C PHE A 69 17.44 4.87 12.98
N TYR A 70 18.67 4.38 13.09
CA TYR A 70 19.77 5.12 13.71
C TYR A 70 19.96 6.51 13.08
N LEU A 71 20.00 6.60 11.74
CA LEU A 71 20.12 7.90 11.07
C LEU A 71 18.97 8.84 11.41
N LYS A 72 17.73 8.33 11.39
CA LYS A 72 16.54 9.11 11.75
C LYS A 72 16.59 9.65 13.18
N GLU A 73 16.95 8.81 14.14
CA GLU A 73 17.06 9.20 15.56
C GLU A 73 18.17 10.25 15.80
N ASN A 74 19.18 10.29 14.91
CA ASN A 74 20.25 11.29 14.95
C ASN A 74 19.97 12.53 14.06
N GLY A 75 18.76 12.64 13.48
CA GLY A 75 18.38 13.77 12.63
C GLY A 75 19.05 13.79 11.25
N ASP A 76 19.68 12.69 10.82
CA ASP A 76 20.32 12.61 9.50
C ASP A 76 19.31 12.17 8.44
N ASN A 77 18.81 13.13 7.66
CA ASN A 77 17.80 12.92 6.62
C ASN A 77 18.24 11.99 5.47
N PHE A 78 19.51 11.56 5.42
CA PHE A 78 19.97 10.62 4.40
C PHE A 78 19.17 9.31 4.37
N TYR A 79 18.59 8.89 5.50
CA TYR A 79 17.77 7.66 5.57
C TYR A 79 16.60 7.67 4.58
N THR A 80 16.02 8.85 4.31
CA THR A 80 14.87 9.01 3.41
C THR A 80 15.19 8.58 1.99
N ARG A 81 16.47 8.63 1.58
CA ARG A 81 16.93 8.22 0.24
C ARG A 81 16.81 6.73 -0.02
N PHE A 82 16.58 5.92 1.01
CA PHE A 82 16.33 4.47 0.87
C PHE A 82 14.84 4.14 0.82
N LEU A 83 13.98 5.09 1.15
CA LEU A 83 12.54 4.89 1.28
C LEU A 83 11.83 5.43 0.03
N ASN A 84 10.66 4.87 -0.27
CA ASN A 84 9.75 5.56 -1.18
C ASN A 84 9.06 6.72 -0.45
N GLN A 85 8.41 7.61 -1.20
CA GLN A 85 7.76 8.82 -0.68
C GLN A 85 6.71 8.59 0.42
N TYR A 86 6.18 7.36 0.57
CA TYR A 86 5.21 6.99 1.59
C TYR A 86 5.79 6.06 2.66
N GLY A 87 7.09 5.76 2.61
CA GLY A 87 7.73 4.72 3.41
C GLY A 87 7.95 5.05 4.88
N ASP A 88 7.77 6.32 5.27
CA ASP A 88 7.94 6.79 6.65
C ASP A 88 6.66 7.46 7.21
N LEU A 89 5.50 6.99 6.73
CA LEU A 89 4.20 7.43 7.26
C LEU A 89 3.81 6.61 8.51
N LYS A 90 2.68 7.00 9.10
CA LYS A 90 2.00 6.23 10.14
C LYS A 90 1.17 5.12 9.49
N PHE A 91 1.29 3.91 10.01
CA PHE A 91 0.56 2.74 9.51
C PHE A 91 -0.23 2.06 10.61
N GLY A 92 -1.37 1.51 10.25
CA GLY A 92 -2.22 0.70 11.13
C GLY A 92 -2.51 -0.66 10.54
N THR A 93 -3.33 -1.44 11.24
CA THR A 93 -3.79 -2.74 10.76
C THR A 93 -5.30 -2.74 10.59
N PHE A 94 -5.78 -3.19 9.43
CA PHE A 94 -7.19 -3.46 9.18
C PHE A 94 -7.37 -4.69 8.29
N ARG A 95 -8.58 -5.26 8.28
CA ARG A 95 -8.89 -6.44 7.47
C ARG A 95 -10.37 -6.57 7.17
N ILE A 96 -10.69 -7.23 6.05
CA ILE A 96 -11.98 -7.88 5.89
C ILE A 96 -12.00 -9.16 6.73
N GLU A 97 -13.13 -9.43 7.40
CA GLU A 97 -13.36 -10.66 8.18
C GLU A 97 -14.42 -11.58 7.55
N ASP A 98 -15.23 -11.05 6.63
CA ASP A 98 -16.28 -11.81 5.95
C ASP A 98 -15.70 -12.85 4.98
N LYS A 99 -15.87 -14.13 5.34
CA LYS A 99 -15.38 -15.29 4.60
C LYS A 99 -16.06 -15.47 3.25
N ASN A 100 -17.27 -14.92 3.05
CA ASN A 100 -18.00 -15.01 1.78
C ASN A 100 -17.27 -14.25 0.66
N TYR A 101 -16.51 -13.22 1.02
CA TYR A 101 -15.81 -12.34 0.07
C TYR A 101 -14.30 -12.56 0.06
N MET A 102 -13.68 -13.01 1.16
CA MET A 102 -12.22 -13.15 1.26
C MET A 102 -11.56 -13.87 0.08
N ASN A 103 -12.17 -14.96 -0.39
CA ASN A 103 -11.63 -15.82 -1.46
C ASN A 103 -12.19 -15.46 -2.85
N LYS A 104 -12.91 -14.35 -2.97
CA LYS A 104 -13.51 -13.89 -4.23
C LYS A 104 -12.67 -12.80 -4.87
N LYS A 105 -12.93 -12.57 -6.16
CA LYS A 105 -12.24 -11.58 -6.99
C LYS A 105 -13.28 -10.64 -7.62
N GLY A 106 -12.81 -9.54 -8.20
CA GLY A 106 -13.66 -8.51 -8.80
C GLY A 106 -13.12 -7.10 -8.56
N LEU A 107 -14.03 -6.14 -8.49
CA LEU A 107 -13.70 -4.75 -8.17
C LEU A 107 -13.92 -4.45 -6.70
N TYR A 108 -13.25 -3.43 -6.21
CA TYR A 108 -13.51 -2.86 -4.90
C TYR A 108 -13.39 -1.35 -4.92
N ALA A 109 -14.09 -0.70 -4.00
CA ALA A 109 -14.06 0.75 -3.84
C ALA A 109 -13.90 1.15 -2.37
N TYR A 110 -13.16 2.22 -2.12
CA TYR A 110 -13.15 2.92 -0.84
C TYR A 110 -13.93 4.23 -0.97
N ARG A 111 -14.82 4.48 -0.03
CA ARG A 111 -15.67 5.67 0.03
C ARG A 111 -15.41 6.42 1.33
N VAL A 112 -15.36 7.75 1.28
CA VAL A 112 -15.26 8.63 2.45
C VAL A 112 -16.26 9.75 2.26
N ASP A 113 -17.10 10.02 3.27
CA ASP A 113 -18.15 11.04 3.24
C ASP A 113 -18.98 11.00 1.97
N ASP A 114 -19.35 9.77 1.61
CA ASP A 114 -20.17 9.45 0.46
C ASP A 114 -19.54 9.71 -0.94
N GLU A 115 -18.25 10.02 -1.00
CA GLU A 115 -17.48 10.10 -2.25
C GLU A 115 -16.60 8.87 -2.47
N ILE A 116 -16.61 8.32 -3.69
CA ILE A 116 -15.68 7.24 -4.08
C ILE A 116 -14.28 7.85 -4.17
N LYS A 117 -13.41 7.51 -3.22
CA LYS A 117 -12.03 7.99 -3.19
C LYS A 117 -11.10 7.10 -3.99
N TYR A 118 -11.36 5.79 -4.03
CA TYR A 118 -10.53 4.83 -4.74
C TYR A 118 -11.37 3.73 -5.37
N ILE A 119 -10.98 3.30 -6.57
CA ILE A 119 -11.44 2.05 -7.20
C ILE A 119 -10.21 1.22 -7.56
N GLY A 120 -10.28 -0.08 -7.28
CA GLY A 120 -9.25 -0.99 -7.74
C GLY A 120 -9.80 -2.36 -8.08
N ARG A 121 -8.98 -3.14 -8.77
CA ARG A 121 -9.28 -4.54 -9.08
C ARG A 121 -8.53 -5.53 -8.21
N CYS A 122 -9.16 -6.68 -8.08
CA CYS A 122 -8.61 -7.87 -7.48
C CYS A 122 -8.83 -9.05 -8.44
N LEU A 123 -7.74 -9.65 -8.95
CA LEU A 123 -7.81 -10.76 -9.90
C LEU A 123 -7.60 -12.13 -9.25
N ASP A 124 -7.02 -12.14 -8.05
CA ASP A 124 -6.75 -13.34 -7.25
C ASP A 124 -7.79 -13.48 -6.14
N ASN A 125 -7.66 -12.75 -5.03
CA ASN A 125 -8.69 -12.68 -4.01
C ASN A 125 -8.58 -11.46 -3.08
N PHE A 126 -9.73 -11.00 -2.57
CA PHE A 126 -9.79 -9.79 -1.75
C PHE A 126 -8.98 -9.89 -0.46
N GLN A 127 -8.83 -11.08 0.14
CA GLN A 127 -7.99 -11.25 1.34
C GLN A 127 -6.52 -10.90 1.05
N LYS A 128 -5.96 -11.35 -0.07
CA LYS A 128 -4.58 -11.04 -0.47
C LYS A 128 -4.42 -9.56 -0.79
N ARG A 129 -5.37 -8.97 -1.50
CA ARG A 129 -5.32 -7.55 -1.89
C ARG A 129 -5.49 -6.61 -0.69
N VAL A 130 -6.54 -6.82 0.08
CA VAL A 130 -6.92 -5.97 1.21
C VAL A 130 -6.06 -6.34 2.40
N ASN A 131 -6.23 -7.51 3.02
CA ASN A 131 -5.60 -7.82 4.31
C ASN A 131 -4.07 -7.87 4.21
N ASN A 132 -3.52 -8.58 3.22
CA ASN A 132 -2.07 -8.75 3.09
C ASN A 132 -1.41 -7.59 2.33
N GLY A 133 -2.18 -6.83 1.55
CA GLY A 133 -1.69 -5.73 0.74
C GLY A 133 -1.75 -4.40 1.50
N TYR A 134 -2.95 -3.87 1.67
CA TYR A 134 -3.19 -2.55 2.27
C TYR A 134 -3.41 -2.62 3.78
N GLY A 135 -4.01 -3.70 4.27
CA GLY A 135 -4.42 -3.91 5.65
C GLY A 135 -3.27 -4.16 6.61
N ARG A 136 -2.10 -4.55 6.10
CA ARG A 136 -0.89 -4.71 6.90
C ARG A 136 0.35 -4.40 6.07
N ILE A 137 1.08 -3.37 6.46
CA ILE A 137 2.30 -2.97 5.75
C ILE A 137 3.48 -3.85 6.14
N SER A 138 4.05 -4.53 5.16
CA SER A 138 5.37 -5.15 5.31
C SER A 138 6.45 -4.07 5.33
N PRO A 139 7.49 -4.17 6.18
CA PRO A 139 8.62 -3.24 6.19
C PRO A 139 9.23 -3.04 4.80
N LYS A 140 9.27 -4.09 3.99
CA LYS A 140 9.79 -4.04 2.61
C LYS A 140 9.03 -3.06 1.71
N ASN A 141 7.74 -2.84 1.95
CA ASN A 141 6.94 -1.90 1.15
C ASN A 141 7.40 -0.45 1.32
N CYS A 142 8.10 -0.12 2.40
CA CYS A 142 8.56 1.23 2.71
C CYS A 142 9.77 1.67 1.88
N TYR A 143 10.49 0.72 1.28
CA TYR A 143 11.75 0.94 0.58
C TYR A 143 11.54 1.38 -0.89
N LEU A 144 12.59 1.89 -1.56
CA LEU A 144 12.55 2.36 -2.96
C LEU A 144 12.14 1.30 -3.99
N ASP A 145 12.40 0.02 -3.69
CA ASP A 145 12.00 -1.15 -4.46
C ASP A 145 10.77 -1.86 -3.86
N GLY A 146 10.08 -1.19 -2.93
CA GLY A 146 8.83 -1.64 -2.32
C GLY A 146 7.58 -1.25 -3.10
N ARG A 147 6.42 -1.71 -2.63
CA ARG A 147 5.11 -1.34 -3.20
C ARG A 147 4.55 -0.08 -2.53
N ASN A 148 4.89 1.08 -3.08
CA ASN A 148 4.49 2.39 -2.55
C ASN A 148 2.95 2.56 -2.41
N THR A 149 2.16 2.00 -3.31
CA THR A 149 0.69 2.03 -3.26
C THR A 149 0.18 1.42 -1.97
N ASN A 150 0.81 0.35 -1.46
CA ASN A 150 0.36 -0.26 -0.22
C ASN A 150 0.52 0.71 0.95
N CYS A 151 1.70 1.32 1.11
CA CYS A 151 1.97 2.30 2.16
C CYS A 151 0.97 3.47 2.09
N ARG A 152 0.79 4.06 0.91
CA ARG A 152 -0.15 5.16 0.71
C ARG A 152 -1.58 4.78 1.06
N MET A 153 -2.07 3.66 0.54
CA MET A 153 -3.46 3.23 0.77
C MET A 153 -3.69 2.94 2.25
N ASN A 154 -2.75 2.27 2.94
CA ASN A 154 -2.87 2.04 4.38
C ASN A 154 -2.99 3.36 5.14
N ASN A 155 -2.07 4.30 4.93
CA ASN A 155 -2.11 5.59 5.62
C ASN A 155 -3.42 6.35 5.34
N LEU A 156 -3.85 6.47 4.08
CA LEU A 156 -5.12 7.13 3.72
C LEU A 156 -6.33 6.47 4.39
N ILE A 157 -6.38 5.14 4.45
CA ILE A 157 -7.47 4.39 5.09
C ILE A 157 -7.46 4.62 6.60
N MET A 158 -6.30 4.58 7.25
CA MET A 158 -6.18 4.80 8.69
C MET A 158 -6.54 6.24 9.07
N ASP A 159 -6.12 7.24 8.29
CA ASP A 159 -6.46 8.65 8.53
C ASP A 159 -7.97 8.92 8.40
N ASN A 160 -8.70 8.04 7.71
CA ASN A 160 -10.14 8.12 7.51
C ASN A 160 -10.91 6.98 8.19
N MET A 161 -10.32 6.29 9.18
CA MET A 161 -10.87 5.04 9.73
C MET A 161 -12.30 5.14 10.28
N LYS A 162 -12.75 6.33 10.71
CA LYS A 162 -14.09 6.57 11.27
C LYS A 162 -15.18 6.74 10.22
N GLN A 163 -14.81 7.16 9.01
CA GLN A 163 -15.74 7.59 7.95
C GLN A 163 -15.61 6.71 6.69
N ILE A 164 -14.58 5.86 6.63
CA ILE A 164 -14.32 5.04 5.48
C ILE A 164 -15.30 3.87 5.38
N LYS A 165 -15.82 3.65 4.18
CA LYS A 165 -16.64 2.49 3.81
C LYS A 165 -15.94 1.73 2.71
N PHE A 166 -15.94 0.42 2.80
CA PHE A 166 -15.35 -0.47 1.80
C PHE A 166 -16.47 -1.22 1.08
N TYR A 167 -16.36 -1.30 -0.24
CA TYR A 167 -17.33 -1.99 -1.07
C TYR A 167 -16.64 -2.96 -2.03
N VAL A 168 -17.30 -4.07 -2.35
CA VAL A 168 -16.82 -5.06 -3.31
C VAL A 168 -17.89 -5.37 -4.36
N CYS A 169 -17.47 -5.57 -5.60
CA CYS A 169 -18.30 -6.05 -6.68
C CYS A 169 -17.69 -7.35 -7.19
N LEU A 170 -18.38 -8.47 -6.97
CA LEU A 170 -17.91 -9.78 -7.38
C LEU A 170 -17.99 -9.92 -8.91
N MET A 171 -16.89 -10.36 -9.52
CA MET A 171 -16.82 -10.58 -10.96
C MET A 171 -15.90 -11.78 -11.23
N ASP A 172 -16.24 -12.60 -12.23
CA ASP A 172 -15.46 -13.80 -12.56
C ASP A 172 -14.58 -13.65 -13.80
N ASN A 173 -14.97 -12.81 -14.75
CA ASN A 173 -14.22 -12.60 -15.98
C ASN A 173 -13.06 -11.61 -15.73
N VAL A 174 -11.82 -12.09 -15.93
CA VAL A 174 -10.61 -11.30 -15.68
C VAL A 174 -10.53 -10.08 -16.58
N GLU A 175 -10.95 -10.17 -17.84
CA GLU A 175 -10.84 -9.05 -18.79
C GLU A 175 -11.88 -7.98 -18.48
N GLU A 176 -13.13 -8.39 -18.22
CA GLU A 176 -14.19 -7.48 -17.78
C GLU A 176 -13.77 -6.71 -16.52
N ILE A 177 -13.09 -7.36 -15.56
CA ILE A 177 -12.58 -6.68 -14.36
C ILE A 177 -11.58 -5.57 -14.73
N LYS A 178 -10.68 -5.81 -15.69
CA LYS A 178 -9.69 -4.77 -16.08
C LYS A 178 -10.37 -3.62 -16.80
N GLU A 179 -11.24 -3.93 -17.75
CA GLU A 179 -11.95 -2.94 -18.55
C GLU A 179 -12.86 -2.07 -17.68
N ALA A 180 -13.62 -2.69 -16.76
CA ALA A 180 -14.49 -1.99 -15.83
C ALA A 180 -13.69 -1.12 -14.84
N GLU A 181 -12.54 -1.59 -14.33
CA GLU A 181 -11.65 -0.77 -13.48
C GLU A 181 -11.23 0.52 -14.21
N ILE A 182 -10.70 0.37 -15.43
CA ILE A 182 -10.24 1.51 -16.24
C ILE A 182 -11.40 2.46 -16.55
N TYR A 183 -12.55 1.92 -16.94
CA TYR A 183 -13.76 2.69 -17.22
C TYR A 183 -14.15 3.53 -16.01
N PHE A 184 -14.32 2.92 -14.83
CA PHE A 184 -14.77 3.64 -13.65
C PHE A 184 -13.73 4.65 -13.15
N ILE A 185 -12.43 4.34 -13.22
CA ILE A 185 -11.40 5.32 -12.86
C ILE A 185 -11.45 6.54 -13.77
N ARG A 186 -11.66 6.35 -15.09
CA ARG A 186 -11.77 7.48 -16.03
C ARG A 186 -13.05 8.29 -15.81
N GLN A 187 -14.19 7.63 -15.61
CA GLN A 187 -15.47 8.31 -15.45
C GLN A 187 -15.60 9.04 -14.12
N ILE A 188 -15.17 8.40 -13.02
CA ILE A 188 -15.36 8.94 -11.66
C ILE A 188 -14.17 9.83 -11.26
N ASN A 189 -12.99 9.59 -11.84
CA ASN A 189 -11.73 10.24 -11.48
C ASN A 189 -11.47 10.27 -9.96
N PRO A 190 -11.42 9.10 -9.27
CA PRO A 190 -11.30 9.06 -7.82
C PRO A 190 -9.97 9.67 -7.36
N SER A 191 -10.01 10.57 -6.38
CA SER A 191 -8.83 11.33 -5.91
C SER A 191 -7.66 10.48 -5.39
N TRP A 192 -7.89 9.23 -4.97
CA TRP A 192 -6.84 8.32 -4.52
C TRP A 192 -6.31 7.42 -5.66
N ASN A 193 -6.89 7.43 -6.85
CA ASN A 193 -6.30 6.78 -8.02
C ASN A 193 -5.26 7.70 -8.66
N ILE A 194 -3.95 7.36 -8.56
CA ILE A 194 -2.86 8.16 -9.19
C ILE A 194 -2.72 7.82 -10.68
N GLN A 195 -3.09 6.59 -11.06
CA GLN A 195 -3.00 6.15 -12.45
C GLN A 195 -4.00 6.96 -13.27
N LYS A 196 -3.48 7.70 -14.24
CA LYS A 196 -4.27 8.35 -15.28
C LYS A 196 -4.22 7.45 -16.51
N TYR A 197 -5.39 6.95 -16.93
CA TYR A 197 -5.55 6.12 -18.12
C TYR A 197 -6.01 6.95 -19.29
#